data_AF-A0A6I7NXT4-F1
#
_entry.id   AF-A0A6I7NXT4-F1
#
_cell.length_a   1.000
_cell.length_b   1.000
_cell.length_c   1.000
_cell.angle_alpha   90.00
_cell.angle_beta   90.00
_cell.angle_gamma   90.00
#
_symmetry.space_group_name_H-M   'P 1'
#
loop_
_entity.id
_entity.type
_entity.pdbx_description
1 polymer ?
#
loop_
_entity_poly.entity_id
_entity_poly.type
_entity_poly.pdbx_seq_one_letter_code
_entity_poly.pdbx_strand_id
1 'polypeptide(L)'
;ALITLNVTGSEMDDPNHIDRFFTIATRNEVGVIAMKVMGRGAIINQGFTARELLTYSLSYPVSTAIVGISVPEHLDENVETARNFRQMSREEMENMRRRAST
;
A
#
# COMPACT_ATOMS: atom_id res chain seq x y z
N ALA A 1 -2.10 -15.39 -8.35
CA ALA A 1 -0.83 -14.93 -8.98
C ALA A 1 -0.38 -13.66 -8.27
N LEU A 2 0.84 -13.66 -7.70
CA LEU A 2 1.46 -12.68 -6.79
C LEU A 2 0.56 -11.54 -6.24
N ILE A 3 -0.09 -11.84 -5.11
CA ILE A 3 -0.52 -10.85 -4.13
C ILE A 3 0.73 -10.45 -3.35
N THR A 4 1.19 -9.21 -3.49
CA THR A 4 2.13 -8.62 -2.52
C THR A 4 1.42 -7.48 -1.83
N LEU A 5 0.59 -7.83 -0.84
CA LEU A 5 0.31 -6.94 0.29
C LEU A 5 1.28 -7.20 1.46
N ASN A 6 2.09 -8.26 1.39
CA ASN A 6 3.23 -8.50 2.25
C ASN A 6 4.09 -9.61 1.61
N VAL A 7 5.36 -9.37 1.28
CA VAL A 7 6.24 -10.46 0.77
C VAL A 7 6.50 -11.50 1.87
N THR A 8 6.25 -11.13 3.12
CA THR A 8 6.24 -12.00 4.29
C THR A 8 4.90 -12.68 4.54
N GLY A 9 3.97 -12.77 3.59
CA GLY A 9 2.74 -13.57 3.81
C GLY A 9 2.97 -15.06 4.16
N SER A 10 4.19 -15.57 4.04
CA SER A 10 4.61 -16.90 4.54
C SER A 10 5.26 -16.88 5.93
N GLU A 11 5.61 -15.70 6.45
CA GLU A 11 6.35 -15.47 7.70
C GLU A 11 5.61 -14.52 8.67
N MET A 12 4.59 -13.81 8.17
CA MET A 12 3.79 -12.80 8.83
C MET A 12 2.31 -13.16 8.80
N ASP A 13 1.99 -14.38 9.24
CA ASP A 13 0.61 -14.89 9.30
C ASP A 13 -0.23 -14.23 10.40
N ASP A 14 0.43 -13.70 11.44
CA ASP A 14 -0.24 -12.91 12.48
C ASP A 14 -0.60 -11.51 11.94
N PRO A 15 -1.89 -11.12 11.93
CA PRO A 15 -2.32 -9.79 11.52
C PRO A 15 -1.66 -8.64 12.31
N ASN A 16 -1.13 -8.90 13.50
CA ASN A 16 -0.41 -7.92 14.32
C ASN A 16 1.04 -7.69 13.89
N HIS A 17 1.61 -8.53 13.01
CA HIS A 17 3.01 -8.39 12.64
C HIS A 17 3.31 -7.08 11.91
N ILE A 18 2.37 -6.59 11.11
CA ILE A 18 2.54 -5.32 10.38
C ILE A 18 2.56 -4.12 11.35
N ASP A 19 1.69 -4.14 12.36
CA ASP A 19 1.64 -3.10 13.39
C ASP A 19 2.92 -3.13 14.24
N ARG A 20 3.41 -4.33 14.57
CA ARG A 20 4.68 -4.51 15.27
C ARG A 20 5.87 -4.01 14.44
N PHE A 21 5.92 -4.31 13.15
CA PHE A 21 6.96 -3.83 12.23
C PHE A 21 7.02 -2.30 12.24
N PHE A 22 5.89 -1.63 12.03
CA PHE A 22 5.84 -0.17 12.00
C PHE A 22 6.14 0.46 13.38
N THR A 23 5.72 -0.18 14.46
CA THR A 23 6.09 0.24 15.83
C THR A 23 7.60 0.21 16.02
N ILE A 24 8.26 -0.88 15.62
CA ILE A 24 9.73 -1.02 15.75
C ILE A 24 10.45 -0.03 14.85
N ALA A 25 10.05 0.10 13.58
CA ALA A 25 10.67 1.03 12.64
C ALA A 25 10.58 2.48 13.14
N THR A 26 9.40 2.90 13.59
CA THR A 26 9.18 4.25 14.13
C THR A 26 10.01 4.50 15.40
N ARG A 27 10.04 3.54 16.34
CA ARG A 27 10.81 3.69 17.60
C ARG A 27 12.32 3.75 17.39
N ASN A 28 12.82 3.21 16.28
CA ASN A 28 14.24 3.22 15.93
C ASN A 28 14.58 4.25 14.83
N GLU A 29 13.65 5.15 14.51
CA GLU A 29 13.85 6.22 13.50
C GLU A 29 14.28 5.68 12.13
N VAL A 30 13.79 4.49 11.76
CA VAL A 30 14.10 3.82 10.50
C VAL A 30 13.10 4.24 9.43
N GLY A 31 13.60 4.78 8.32
CA GLY A 31 12.78 5.09 7.15
C GLY A 31 12.25 3.82 6.48
N VAL A 32 10.97 3.83 6.09
CA VAL A 32 10.32 2.68 5.43
C VAL A 32 9.98 3.04 3.99
N ILE A 33 10.41 2.20 3.05
CA ILE A 33 10.09 2.33 1.63
C ILE A 33 9.04 1.27 1.26
N ALA A 34 7.85 1.71 0.88
CA ALA A 34 6.81 0.84 0.31
C ALA A 34 7.10 0.56 -1.16
N MET A 35 7.18 -0.72 -1.52
CA MET A 35 7.47 -1.16 -2.88
C MET A 35 6.29 -1.92 -3.48
N LYS A 36 6.17 -1.84 -4.81
CA LYS A 36 5.13 -2.56 -5.57
C LYS A 36 3.71 -2.23 -5.09
N VAL A 37 3.46 -0.96 -4.78
CA VAL A 37 2.18 -0.48 -4.24
C VAL A 37 0.97 -0.78 -5.13
N MET A 38 1.18 -1.02 -6.43
CA MET A 38 0.13 -1.42 -7.38
C MET A 38 0.03 -2.95 -7.62
N GLY A 39 0.81 -3.77 -6.90
CA GLY A 39 0.81 -5.24 -7.06
C GLY A 39 1.17 -5.73 -8.46
N ARG A 40 2.04 -5.01 -9.18
CA ARG A 40 2.35 -5.27 -10.62
C ARG A 40 1.10 -5.30 -11.52
N GLY A 41 0.04 -4.58 -11.17
CA GLY A 41 -1.22 -4.54 -11.91
C GLY A 41 -2.16 -5.72 -11.64
N ALA A 42 -1.71 -6.75 -10.92
CA ALA A 42 -2.55 -7.91 -10.58
C ALA A 42 -3.75 -7.50 -9.72
N ILE A 43 -3.56 -6.54 -8.81
CA ILE A 43 -4.60 -6.04 -7.91
C ILE A 43 -5.55 -5.07 -8.64
N ILE A 44 -5.06 -4.34 -9.64
CA ILE A 44 -5.92 -3.47 -10.46
C ILE A 44 -6.98 -4.31 -11.21
N ASN A 45 -6.59 -5.48 -11.70
CA ASN A 45 -7.51 -6.42 -12.37
C ASN A 45 -8.59 -7.00 -11.44
N GLN A 46 -8.47 -6.81 -10.12
CA GLN A 46 -9.48 -7.21 -9.13
C GLN A 46 -10.48 -6.08 -8.82
N GLY A 47 -10.46 -4.98 -9.58
CA GLY A 47 -11.39 -3.86 -9.42
C GLY A 47 -10.93 -2.78 -8.44
N PHE A 48 -9.63 -2.71 -8.15
CA PHE A 48 -9.03 -1.61 -7.41
C PHE A 48 -8.43 -0.57 -8.36
N THR A 49 -8.55 0.70 -8.00
CA THR A 49 -7.92 1.80 -8.73
C THR A 49 -6.49 2.05 -8.22
N ALA A 50 -5.62 2.57 -9.08
CA ALA A 50 -4.27 2.99 -8.67
C ALA A 50 -4.30 3.99 -7.50
N ARG A 51 -5.28 4.90 -7.51
CA ARG A 51 -5.53 5.86 -6.43
C ARG A 51 -5.81 5.18 -5.09
N GLU A 52 -6.71 4.19 -5.05
CA GLU A 52 -7.01 3.43 -3.83
C GLU A 52 -5.76 2.73 -3.29
N LEU A 53 -5.00 2.06 -4.17
CA LEU A 53 -3.82 1.30 -3.78
C LEU A 53 -2.67 2.18 -3.25
N LEU A 54 -2.43 3.31 -3.91
CA LEU A 54 -1.42 4.27 -3.45
C LEU A 54 -1.85 4.94 -2.15
N THR A 55 -3.11 5.36 -2.03
CA THR A 55 -3.64 5.96 -0.79
C THR A 55 -3.60 4.98 0.37
N TYR A 56 -3.94 3.71 0.14
CA TYR A 56 -3.82 2.64 1.13
C TYR A 56 -2.37 2.47 1.59
N SER A 57 -1.42 2.41 0.65
CA SER A 57 0.00 2.26 0.96
C SER A 57 0.57 3.44 1.75
N LEU A 58 0.18 4.67 1.39
CA LEU A 58 0.58 5.91 2.08
C LEU A 58 -0.10 6.10 3.43
N SER A 59 -1.16 5.35 3.73
CA SER A 59 -1.86 5.42 5.02
C SER A 59 -1.14 4.68 6.14
N TYR A 60 -0.14 3.87 5.81
CA TYR A 60 0.84 3.34 6.76
C TYR A 60 1.94 4.36 7.06
N PRO A 61 2.68 4.22 8.17
CA PRO A 61 3.79 5.11 8.49
C PRO A 61 5.03 4.76 7.64
N VAL A 62 4.92 5.03 6.34
CA VAL A 62 5.98 4.86 5.33
C VAL A 62 6.62 6.21 5.03
N SER A 63 7.91 6.21 4.80
CA SER A 63 8.67 7.43 4.44
C SER A 63 8.61 7.71 2.94
N THR A 64 8.47 6.66 2.13
CA THR A 64 8.43 6.78 0.66
C THR A 64 7.63 5.63 0.07
N ALA A 65 6.85 5.89 -0.97
CA ALA A 65 6.21 4.88 -1.78
C ALA A 65 6.79 4.91 -3.21
N ILE A 66 7.25 3.76 -3.71
CA ILE A 66 7.71 3.62 -5.09
C ILE A 66 6.53 3.29 -5.99
N VAL A 67 6.17 4.25 -6.85
CA VAL A 67 5.11 4.11 -7.86
C VAL A 67 5.68 3.62 -9.20
N GLY A 68 4.84 2.94 -9.97
CA GLY A 68 5.16 2.48 -11.33
C GLY A 68 4.50 3.34 -12.39
N ILE A 69 5.21 3.61 -13.48
CA ILE A 69 4.74 4.41 -14.62
C ILE A 69 5.07 3.61 -15.88
N SER A 70 4.06 3.33 -16.70
CA SER A 70 4.22 2.65 -18.00
C SER A 70 3.92 3.58 -19.17
N VAL A 71 3.04 4.56 -18.94
CA VAL A 71 2.67 5.64 -19.85
C VAL A 71 2.65 6.97 -19.07
N PRO A 72 2.87 8.12 -19.72
CA PRO A 72 2.93 9.42 -19.03
C PRO A 72 1.72 9.73 -18.15
N GLU A 73 0.52 9.30 -18.53
CA GLU A 73 -0.73 9.55 -17.80
C GLU A 73 -0.70 8.95 -16.38
N HIS A 74 0.04 7.86 -16.17
CA HIS A 74 0.22 7.30 -14.82
C HIS A 74 1.00 8.27 -13.91
N LEU A 75 1.90 9.08 -14.44
CA LEU A 75 2.59 10.10 -13.65
C LEU A 75 1.59 11.11 -13.09
N ASP A 76 0.69 11.60 -13.95
CA ASP A 76 -0.31 12.59 -13.58
C ASP A 76 -1.27 12.03 -12.52
N GLU A 77 -1.77 10.81 -12.69
CA GLU A 77 -2.63 10.14 -11.70
C GLU A 77 -1.92 9.93 -10.34
N ASN A 78 -0.65 9.52 -10.36
CA ASN A 78 0.14 9.33 -9.14
C ASN A 78 0.39 10.67 -8.42
N VAL A 79 0.74 11.72 -9.16
CA VAL A 79 0.97 13.06 -8.61
C VAL A 79 -0.33 13.65 -8.06
N GLU A 80 -1.45 13.49 -8.77
CA GLU A 80 -2.76 13.94 -8.29
C GLU A 80 -3.15 13.22 -6.99
N THR A 81 -2.97 11.89 -6.95
CA THR A 81 -3.25 11.09 -5.75
C THR A 81 -2.41 11.55 -4.56
N ALA A 82 -1.10 11.78 -4.77
CA ALA A 82 -0.21 12.28 -3.72
C ALA A 82 -0.59 13.69 -3.26
N ARG A 83 -0.96 14.59 -4.18
CA ARG A 83 -1.36 15.96 -3.88
C ARG A 83 -2.64 16.02 -3.04
N ASN A 84 -3.59 15.14 -3.34
CA ASN A 84 -4.89 15.07 -2.68
C ASN A 84 -4.93 14.01 -1.58
N PHE A 85 -3.76 13.52 -1.14
CA PHE A 85 -3.70 12.42 -0.18
C PHE A 85 -4.39 12.78 1.13
N ARG A 86 -5.34 11.93 1.52
CA ARG A 86 -5.92 11.88 2.86
C ARG A 86 -5.69 10.48 3.39
N GLN A 87 -5.11 10.39 4.59
CA GLN A 87 -4.95 9.12 5.28
C GLN A 87 -6.32 8.44 5.44
N MET A 88 -6.37 7.16 5.07
CA MET A 88 -7.55 6.32 5.27
C MET A 88 -7.77 6.07 6.76
N SER A 89 -9.04 6.06 7.17
CA SER A 89 -9.45 5.60 8.49
C SER A 89 -9.18 4.10 8.64
N ARG A 90 -9.17 3.62 9.89
CA ARG A 90 -9.07 2.19 10.18
C ARG A 90 -10.14 1.38 9.45
N GLU A 91 -11.37 1.89 9.42
CA GLU A 91 -12.50 1.26 8.72
C GLU A 91 -12.29 1.22 7.19
N GLU A 92 -11.83 2.31 6.58
CA GLU A 92 -11.50 2.38 5.15
C GLU A 92 -10.42 1.34 4.80
N MET A 93 -9.38 1.22 5.64
CA MET A 93 -8.30 0.25 5.49
C MET A 93 -8.76 -1.21 5.68
N GLU A 94 -9.67 -1.48 6.61
CA GLU A 94 -10.26 -2.81 6.83
C GLU A 94 -11.18 -3.20 5.66
N ASN A 95 -11.96 -2.26 5.13
CA ASN A 95 -12.80 -2.47 3.95
C ASN A 95 -11.97 -2.80 2.70
N MET A 96 -10.86 -2.09 2.49
CA MET A 96 -9.88 -2.38 1.44
C MET A 96 -9.35 -3.81 1.55
N ARG A 97 -8.91 -4.23 2.73
CA ARG A 97 -8.39 -5.60 2.98
C ARG A 97 -9.44 -6.67 2.72
N ARG A 98 -10.67 -6.46 3.15
CA ARG A 98 -11.77 -7.41 2.93
C ARG A 98 -12.06 -7.63 1.45
N ARG A 99 -12.09 -6.55 0.66
CA ARG A 99 -12.27 -6.62 -0.81
C ARG A 99 -11.13 -7.36 -1.51
N ALA A 100 -9.92 -7.34 -0.95
CA ALA A 100 -8.74 -7.95 -1.57
C ALA A 100 -8.61 -9.46 -1.26
N SER A 101 -9.37 -9.98 -0.29
CA SER A 101 -9.34 -11.37 0.15
C SER A 101 -10.40 -12.27 -0.51
N THR A 102 -11.22 -11.71 -1.42
CA THR A 102 -12.22 -12.42 -2.24
C THR A 102 -11.72 -12.63 -3.65
#